data_AF-A0AAN8T5A5-F1
#
_entry.id   AF-A0AAN8T5A5-F1
#
_cell.length_a   1.000
_cell.length_b   1.000
_cell.length_c   1.000
_cell.angle_alpha   90.00
_cell.angle_beta   90.00
_cell.angle_gamma   90.00
#
_symmetry.space_group_name_H-M   'P 1'
#
loop_
_entity.id
_entity.type
_entity.pdbx_description
1 polymer ?
#
loop_
_entity_poly.entity_id
_entity_poly.type
_entity_poly.pdbx_seq_one_letter_code
_entity_poly.pdbx_strand_id
1 'polypeptide(L)' 'MISHLVCPMNGNNYDVIKIFPLEGETLALFKDWDMNWCPNLRGDKKFNYEFVEVLSDHADAIGVHVAYFDKAKEFTCLFH' A
#
# COMPACT_ATOMS: atom_id res chain seq x y z
N MET A 1 1.96 4.90 -12.36
CA MET A 1 3.01 5.54 -11.54
C MET A 1 2.34 5.93 -10.24
N ILE A 2 2.72 5.34 -9.12
CA ILE A 2 2.09 5.65 -7.82
C ILE A 2 2.75 6.94 -7.31
N SER A 3 2.10 8.08 -7.52
CA SER A 3 2.54 9.39 -6.98
C SER A 3 1.38 10.00 -6.19
N HIS A 4 1.26 9.63 -4.91
CA HIS A 4 0.29 10.26 -4.02
C HIS A 4 0.86 11.55 -3.43
N LEU A 5 0.00 12.56 -3.26
CA LEU A 5 0.31 13.75 -2.48
C LEU A 5 0.35 13.36 -1.00
N VAL A 6 1.55 13.33 -0.43
CA VAL A 6 1.76 13.13 1.00
C VAL A 6 1.58 14.47 1.71
N CYS A 7 0.54 14.58 2.54
CA CYS A 7 0.35 15.72 3.42
C CYS A 7 0.97 15.41 4.79
N PRO A 8 2.14 15.98 5.14
CA PRO A 8 2.68 15.84 6.49
C PRO A 8 1.75 16.51 7.49
N MET A 9 1.25 15.75 8.46
CA MET A 9 0.53 16.34 9.59
C MET A 9 1.52 16.75 10.67
N ASN A 10 1.72 18.06 10.85
CA ASN A 10 2.53 18.61 11.94
C ASN A 10 1.83 18.35 13.29
N GLY A 11 2.17 17.23 13.93
CA GLY A 11 1.74 16.86 15.27
C GLY A 11 2.92 16.28 16.04
N ASN A 12 3.20 16.88 17.19
CA ASN A 12 4.35 16.63 18.07
C ASN A 12 4.85 15.16 18.05
N ASN A 13 6.10 14.97 17.59
CA ASN A 13 6.98 13.80 17.70
C ASN A 13 6.87 12.59 16.75
N TYR A 14 6.01 12.56 15.73
CA TYR A 14 6.10 11.51 14.70
C TYR A 14 5.74 12.09 13.33
N ASP A 15 6.63 11.96 12.34
CA ASP A 15 6.37 12.31 10.95
C ASP A 15 5.34 11.33 10.36
N VAL A 16 4.06 11.53 10.71
CA VAL A 16 2.97 10.69 10.22
C VAL A 16 2.62 11.14 8.80
N ILE A 17 2.85 10.23 7.85
CA ILE A 17 2.42 10.36 6.46
C ILE A 17 1.07 9.68 6.32
N LYS A 18 0.04 10.44 5.95
CA LYS A 18 -1.24 9.88 5.52
C LYS A 18 -1.26 9.78 4.00
N ILE A 19 -1.63 8.60 3.51
CA ILE A 19 -1.84 8.31 2.08
C ILE A 19 -3.35 8.13 1.90
N PHE A 20 -3.91 8.84 0.92
CA PHE A 20 -5.33 8.77 0.57
C PHE A 20 -5.46 8.25 -0.86
N PRO A 21 -5.60 6.92 -1.04
CA PRO A 21 -5.84 6.35 -2.35
C PRO A 21 -7.21 6.74 -2.90
N LEU A 22 -7.31 6.85 -4.21
CA LEU A 22 -8.50 7.11 -4.98
C LEU A 22 -8.99 5.82 -5.65
N GLU A 23 -10.30 5.76 -5.93
CA GLU A 23 -10.90 4.67 -6.69
C GLU A 23 -10.18 4.45 -8.04
N GLY A 24 -9.92 3.19 -8.37
CA GLY A 24 -9.23 2.75 -9.58
C GLY A 24 -7.70 2.76 -9.50
N GLU A 25 -7.10 3.24 -8.41
CA GLU A 25 -5.65 3.18 -8.24
C GLU A 25 -5.16 1.76 -7.93
N THR A 26 -4.08 1.33 -8.60
CA THR A 26 -3.39 0.07 -8.31
C THR A 26 -2.20 0.30 -7.39
N LEU A 27 -2.16 -0.42 -6.26
CA LEU A 27 -1.12 -0.33 -5.24
C LEU A 27 -0.40 -1.67 -5.05
N ALA A 28 0.83 -1.60 -4.54
CA ALA A 28 1.59 -2.76 -4.08
C ALA A 28 1.59 -2.78 -2.55
N LEU A 29 0.84 -3.70 -1.96
CA LEU A 29 0.66 -3.83 -0.52
C LEU A 29 1.64 -4.88 0.01
N PHE A 30 2.34 -4.55 1.08
CA PHE A 30 3.24 -5.50 1.74
C PHE A 30 2.43 -6.63 2.38
N LYS A 31 2.73 -7.89 2.03
CA LYS A 31 2.03 -9.05 2.63
C LYS A 31 2.26 -9.13 4.14
N ASP A 32 3.49 -8.87 4.57
CA ASP A 32 3.95 -9.04 5.95
C ASP A 32 4.08 -7.67 6.67
N TRP A 33 3.18 -6.74 6.38
CA TRP A 33 3.19 -5.44 7.03
C TRP A 33 2.94 -5.57 8.53
N ASP A 34 3.88 -5.09 9.34
CA ASP A 34 3.72 -4.90 10.78
C ASP A 34 4.11 -3.47 11.17
N MET A 35 3.55 -2.92 12.26
CA MET A 35 3.87 -1.54 12.68
C MET A 35 5.32 -1.38 13.18
N ASN A 36 6.02 -2.50 13.44
CA ASN A 36 7.42 -2.57 13.86
C ASN A 36 8.38 -2.85 12.67
N TRP A 37 7.93 -2.64 11.43
CA TRP A 37 8.67 -3.06 10.25
C TRP A 37 9.95 -2.25 10.08
N CYS A 38 9.89 -0.92 10.27
CA CYS A 38 11.00 0.01 10.06
C CYS A 38 12.27 -0.33 10.85
N PRO A 39 12.22 -0.58 12.18
CA PRO A 39 13.41 -0.96 12.95
C PRO A 39 14.03 -2.31 12.55
N ASN A 40 13.24 -3.21 11.95
CA ASN A 40 13.62 -4.58 11.60
C ASN A 40 14.05 -4.75 10.13
N LEU A 41 14.31 -3.66 9.40
CA LEU A 41 14.77 -3.62 8.01
C LEU A 41 16.28 -3.96 7.82
N ARG A 42 16.91 -4.67 8.76
CA ARG A 42 18.32 -5.07 8.62
C ARG A 42 18.46 -6.23 7.63
N GLY A 43 19.03 -5.96 6.45
CA GLY A 43 19.51 -6.96 5.48
C GLY A 43 18.79 -7.00 4.12
N ASP A 44 19.18 -7.95 3.27
CA ASP A 44 18.63 -8.22 1.92
C ASP A 44 17.25 -8.91 2.00
N LYS A 45 16.31 -8.35 2.75
CA LYS A 45 14.95 -8.90 2.81
C LYS A 45 14.30 -8.78 1.44
N LYS A 46 14.01 -9.94 0.82
CA LYS A 46 13.08 -10.01 -0.30
C LYS A 46 11.69 -9.70 0.24
N PHE A 47 11.18 -8.55 -0.16
CA PHE A 47 9.86 -8.12 0.22
C PHE A 47 8.82 -8.76 -0.69
N ASN A 48 7.81 -9.37 -0.08
CA ASN A 48 6.66 -9.91 -0.78
C ASN A 48 5.57 -8.86 -0.82
N TYR A 49 4.98 -8.68 -2.00
CA TYR A 49 3.90 -7.73 -2.21
C TYR A 49 2.73 -8.41 -2.89
N GLU A 50 1.55 -7.85 -2.67
CA GLU A 50 0.33 -8.12 -3.41
C GLU A 50 -0.06 -6.86 -4.18
N PHE A 51 -0.55 -7.04 -5.40
CA PHE A 51 -1.15 -5.95 -6.14
C PHE A 51 -2.62 -5.89 -5.79
N VAL A 52 -3.11 -4.69 -5.52
CA VAL A 52 -4.51 -4.43 -5.21
C VAL A 52 -5.03 -3.25 -6.01
N GLU A 53 -6.30 -3.27 -6.36
CA GLU A 53 -7.03 -2.12 -6.90
C GLU A 53 -7.94 -1.53 -5.83
N VAL A 54 -7.94 -0.20 -5.73
CA VAL A 54 -8.82 0.53 -4.83
C VAL A 54 -10.22 0.59 -5.45
N LEU A 55 -11.22 0.10 -4.72
CA LEU A 55 -12.62 0.03 -5.17
C LEU A 55 -13.45 1.22 -4.72
N SER A 56 -12.92 2.06 -3.82
CA SER A 56 -13.62 3.22 -3.29
C SER A 56 -12.66 4.26 -2.76
N ASP A 57 -13.01 5.54 -2.90
CA ASP A 57 -12.31 6.64 -2.24
C ASP A 57 -12.26 6.45 -0.72
N HIS A 58 -11.23 7.02 -0.09
CA HIS A 58 -11.05 6.98 1.36
C HIS A 58 -12.20 7.66 2.12
N ALA A 59 -12.75 6.96 3.12
CA ALA A 59 -13.68 7.52 4.10
C ALA A 59 -13.21 7.26 5.55
N ASP A 60 -13.21 8.30 6.39
CA ASP A 60 -12.56 8.32 7.73
C ASP A 60 -12.96 7.17 8.67
N ALA A 61 -14.16 6.59 8.52
CA ALA A 61 -14.66 5.51 9.38
C ALA A 61 -14.35 4.10 8.86
N ILE A 62 -14.15 3.94 7.54
CA ILE A 62 -14.08 2.63 6.88
C ILE A 62 -12.78 2.43 6.08
N GLY A 63 -11.99 3.49 5.90
CA GLY A 63 -10.77 3.47 5.09
C GLY A 63 -11.09 3.37 3.60
N VAL A 64 -10.43 2.44 2.92
CA VAL A 64 -10.63 2.12 1.49
C VAL A 64 -10.98 0.65 1.33
N HIS A 65 -11.87 0.33 0.39
CA HIS A 65 -12.07 -1.03 -0.07
C HIS A 65 -11.07 -1.36 -1.17
N VAL A 66 -10.53 -2.57 -1.16
CA VAL A 66 -9.58 -3.02 -2.18
C VAL A 66 -9.95 -4.42 -2.69
N ALA A 67 -9.66 -4.67 -3.97
CA ALA A 67 -9.65 -6.00 -4.57
C ALA A 67 -8.21 -6.46 -4.76
N TYR A 68 -7.93 -7.73 -4.48
CA TYR A 68 -6.63 -8.33 -4.73
C TYR A 68 -6.54 -8.86 -6.14
N PHE A 69 -5.41 -8.61 -6.79
CA PHE A 69 -5.10 -9.23 -8.06
C PHE A 69 -4.35 -10.55 -7.88
N ASP A 70 -4.77 -11.55 -8.64
CA ASP A 70 -4.06 -12.82 -8.78
C ASP A 70 -3.12 -12.78 -9.99
N LYS A 71 -1.87 -13.21 -9.76
CA LYS A 71 -0.89 -13.31 -10.84
C LYS A 71 -1.21 -14.50 -11.74
N ALA A 72 -1.37 -14.25 -13.04
CA ALA A 72 -1.58 -15.30 -14.02
C ALA A 72 -0.35 -16.23 -14.10
N LYS A 73 -0.58 -17.55 -14.05
CA LYS A 73 0.43 -18.59 -13.74
C LYS A 73 1.64 -18.67 -14.68
N GLU A 74 1.60 -18.03 -15.85
CA GLU A 74 2.65 -18.15 -16.88
C GLU A 74 3.22 -16.79 -17.31
N PHE A 75 2.81 -15.71 -16.64
CA PHE A 75 3.20 -14.36 -17.03
C PHE A 75 4.12 -13.73 -16.00
N THR A 76 5.08 -12.94 -16.45
CA THR A 76 5.95 -12.18 -15.55
C THR A 76 5.18 -11.05 -14.86
N CYS A 77 4.32 -10.33 -15.60
CA CYS A 77 3.61 -9.13 -15.16
C CYS A 77 2.16 -9.09 -15.71
N LEU A 78 1.37 -10.14 -15.49
CA LEU A 78 -0.07 -10.14 -15.78
C LEU A 78 -0.84 -10.53 -14.52
N PHE A 79 -1.87 -9.74 -14.22
CA PHE A 79 -2.65 -9.76 -12.99
C PHE A 79 -4.13 -9.64 -13.37
N HIS A 80 -5.01 -10.36 -12.68
CA HIS A 80 -6.46 -10.42 -12.92
C HIS A 80 -7.25 -10.51 -11.62
#